data_AF-W1VHZ4-F1
#
_entry.id   AF-W1VHZ4-F1
#
_cell.length_a   1.000
_cell.length_b   1.000
_cell.length_c   1.000
_cell.angle_alpha   90.00
_cell.angle_beta   90.00
_cell.angle_gamma   90.00
#
_symmetry.space_group_name_H-M   'P 1'
#
loop_
_entity.id
_entity.type
_entity.pdbx_description
1 polymer ?
#
loop_
_entity_poly.entity_id
_entity_poly.type
_entity_poly.pdbx_seq_one_letter_code
_entity_poly.pdbx_strand_id
1 'polypeptide(L)'
;LATTVYGTTLARDVVDEAGNVVVAAGTDLGEAEVAAAIEAGAEEITVRSVLTCDSAVGTCAACYGRSLATGKRVDIGEAVGIIAAQSIGEPGTQLTMRTFHTGGAAGAADITQGLPRVQELFEARTPKGEAAVAEAAGTLKIEDDAEGKRLVIT
;
A
#
# COMPACT_ATOMS: atom_id res chain seq x y z
N LEU A 1 2.32 -7.42 -9.87
CA LEU A 1 2.74 -8.46 -8.92
C LEU A 1 4.14 -8.26 -8.35
N ALA A 2 5.18 -8.20 -9.18
CA ALA A 2 6.57 -8.46 -8.78
C ALA A 2 7.09 -7.79 -7.49
N THR A 3 6.92 -6.47 -7.31
CA THR A 3 7.52 -5.75 -6.17
C THR A 3 6.64 -5.69 -4.93
N THR A 4 5.31 -5.62 -5.09
CA THR A 4 4.38 -5.42 -3.97
C THR A 4 4.19 -6.68 -3.12
N VAL A 5 4.32 -7.86 -3.72
CA VAL A 5 4.04 -9.14 -3.05
C VAL A 5 5.30 -9.84 -2.54
N TYR A 6 6.47 -9.35 -2.93
CA TYR A 6 7.74 -9.92 -2.50
C TYR A 6 7.90 -9.87 -0.98
N GLY A 7 8.33 -10.97 -0.38
CA GLY A 7 8.52 -11.11 1.05
C GLY A 7 7.21 -11.22 1.85
N THR A 8 6.05 -11.27 1.19
CA THR A 8 4.78 -11.58 1.84
C THR A 8 4.54 -13.09 1.87
N THR A 9 3.62 -13.54 2.72
CA THR A 9 3.22 -14.96 2.76
C THR A 9 1.90 -15.16 2.04
N LEU A 10 1.84 -16.16 1.17
CA LEU A 10 0.65 -16.46 0.38
C LEU A 10 -0.51 -16.93 1.28
N ALA A 11 -1.73 -16.43 1.04
CA ALA A 11 -2.90 -16.78 1.86
C ALA A 11 -3.72 -17.93 1.26
N ARG A 12 -3.72 -18.09 -0.06
CA ARG A 12 -4.46 -19.13 -0.80
C ARG A 12 -3.56 -19.71 -1.87
N ASP A 13 -3.74 -20.99 -2.18
CA ASP A 13 -2.98 -21.67 -3.23
C ASP A 13 -3.11 -20.92 -4.56
N VAL A 14 -1.99 -20.75 -5.27
CA VAL A 14 -2.00 -20.33 -6.68
C VAL A 14 -2.15 -21.59 -7.52
N VAL A 15 -3.18 -21.61 -8.36
CA VAL A 15 -3.48 -22.72 -9.27
C VAL A 15 -3.26 -22.29 -10.72
N ASP A 16 -2.79 -23.23 -11.55
CA ASP A 16 -2.72 -23.04 -13.01
C ASP A 16 -4.10 -23.23 -13.68
N GLU A 17 -4.18 -23.01 -15.00
CA GLU A 17 -5.40 -23.25 -15.79
C GLU A 17 -5.88 -24.72 -15.74
N ALA A 18 -4.99 -25.66 -15.43
CA ALA A 18 -5.29 -27.08 -15.31
C ALA A 18 -5.76 -27.48 -13.88
N GLY A 19 -5.74 -26.54 -12.92
CA GLY A 19 -6.11 -26.76 -11.53
C GLY A 19 -5.01 -27.35 -10.64
N ASN A 20 -3.76 -27.42 -11.11
CA ASN A 20 -2.63 -27.85 -10.29
C ASN A 20 -2.13 -26.68 -9.44
N VAL A 21 -1.75 -26.97 -8.20
CA VAL A 21 -1.16 -25.98 -7.29
C VAL A 21 0.28 -25.69 -7.72
N VAL A 22 0.54 -24.47 -8.14
CA VAL A 22 1.87 -23.97 -8.54
C VAL A 22 2.63 -23.45 -7.32
N VAL A 23 1.94 -22.69 -6.46
CA VAL A 23 2.49 -22.20 -5.19
C VAL A 23 1.48 -22.44 -4.08
N ALA A 24 1.88 -23.20 -3.06
CA ALA A 24 1.02 -23.52 -1.94
C ALA A 24 0.85 -22.35 -0.96
N ALA A 25 -0.32 -22.25 -0.33
CA ALA A 25 -0.60 -21.31 0.74
C ALA A 25 0.39 -21.47 1.91
N GLY A 26 0.73 -20.36 2.55
CA GLY A 26 1.73 -20.32 3.63
C GLY A 26 3.17 -20.23 3.14
N THR A 27 3.41 -20.33 1.83
CA THR A 27 4.73 -20.12 1.23
C THR A 27 5.14 -18.66 1.33
N ASP A 28 6.41 -18.44 1.64
CA ASP A 28 7.04 -17.11 1.64
C ASP A 28 7.43 -16.75 0.20
N LEU A 29 6.90 -15.65 -0.32
CA LEU A 29 7.04 -15.28 -1.73
C LEU A 29 8.40 -14.63 -2.01
N GLY A 30 9.31 -15.39 -2.62
CA GLY A 30 10.55 -14.89 -3.19
C GLY A 30 10.42 -14.60 -4.70
N GLU A 31 11.55 -14.33 -5.35
CA GLU A 31 11.58 -14.08 -6.79
C GLU A 31 11.13 -15.30 -7.59
N ALA A 32 11.51 -16.52 -7.16
CA ALA A 32 11.19 -17.75 -7.85
C ALA A 32 9.69 -18.08 -7.79
N GLU A 33 9.07 -17.96 -6.61
CA GLU A 33 7.65 -18.25 -6.42
C GLU A 33 6.77 -17.23 -7.13
N VAL A 34 7.17 -15.96 -7.12
CA VAL A 34 6.46 -14.89 -7.85
C VAL A 34 6.59 -15.08 -9.36
N ALA A 35 7.76 -15.45 -9.86
CA ALA A 35 7.94 -15.79 -11.27
C ALA A 35 7.06 -16.98 -11.68
N ALA A 36 7.06 -18.06 -10.89
CA ALA A 36 6.23 -19.24 -11.14
C ALA A 36 4.73 -18.90 -11.15
N ALA A 37 4.26 -18.04 -10.23
CA ALA A 37 2.88 -17.58 -10.22
C ALA A 37 2.52 -16.76 -11.46
N ILE A 38 3.44 -15.91 -11.94
CA ILE A 38 3.24 -15.12 -13.16
C ILE A 38 3.24 -16.03 -14.41
N GLU A 39 4.15 -16.99 -14.48
CA GLU A 39 4.22 -17.97 -15.58
C GLU A 39 2.98 -18.86 -15.65
N ALA A 40 2.37 -19.14 -14.49
CA ALA A 40 1.10 -19.85 -14.40
C ALA A 40 -0.13 -19.00 -14.81
N GLY A 41 0.06 -17.72 -15.15
CA GLY A 41 -1.00 -16.82 -15.59
C GLY A 41 -1.72 -16.08 -14.46
N ALA A 42 -1.19 -16.07 -13.23
CA ALA A 42 -1.84 -15.38 -12.12
C ALA A 42 -1.71 -13.84 -12.25
N GLU A 43 -2.83 -13.18 -12.57
CA GLU A 43 -2.92 -11.71 -12.60
C GLU A 43 -3.13 -11.09 -11.22
N GLU A 44 -3.73 -11.85 -10.30
CA GLU A 44 -4.01 -11.45 -8.93
C GLU A 44 -3.72 -12.60 -7.95
N ILE A 45 -3.16 -12.28 -6.79
CA ILE A 45 -2.91 -13.24 -5.73
C ILE A 45 -3.38 -12.69 -4.37
N THR A 46 -3.90 -13.58 -3.52
CA THR A 46 -4.29 -13.22 -2.16
C THR A 46 -3.14 -13.52 -1.20
N VAL A 47 -2.63 -12.50 -0.53
CA VAL A 47 -1.53 -12.60 0.44
C VAL A 47 -2.01 -12.32 1.86
N ARG A 48 -1.27 -12.83 2.85
CA ARG A 48 -1.45 -12.47 4.25
C ARG A 48 -0.86 -11.08 4.49
N SER A 49 -1.49 -10.32 5.37
CA SER A 49 -1.06 -8.97 5.73
C SER A 49 -1.27 -8.72 7.22
N VAL A 50 -0.47 -7.82 7.78
CA VAL A 50 -0.65 -7.31 9.14
C VAL A 50 -1.99 -6.57 9.32
N LEU A 51 -2.58 -6.06 8.24
CA LEU A 51 -3.89 -5.39 8.25
C LEU A 51 -5.06 -6.32 8.60
N THR A 52 -4.89 -7.63 8.39
CA THR A 52 -5.92 -8.65 8.62
C THR A 52 -5.48 -9.68 9.68
N CYS A 53 -4.52 -9.34 10.53
CA CYS A 53 -3.99 -10.24 11.55
C CYS A 53 -4.85 -10.21 12.82
N ASP A 54 -5.41 -11.35 13.21
CA ASP A 54 -6.20 -11.50 14.44
C ASP A 54 -5.37 -11.66 15.73
N SER A 55 -4.08 -11.29 15.71
CA SER A 55 -3.24 -11.37 16.90
C SER A 55 -3.70 -10.33 17.92
N ALA A 56 -3.95 -10.75 19.16
CA ALA A 56 -4.37 -9.84 20.22
C ALA A 56 -3.32 -8.78 20.57
N VAL A 57 -2.04 -9.13 20.48
CA VAL A 57 -0.90 -8.22 20.70
C VAL A 57 0.13 -8.43 19.61
N GLY A 58 0.56 -7.33 18.99
CA GLY A 58 1.52 -7.37 17.88
C GLY A 58 0.96 -8.04 16.63
N THR A 59 1.82 -8.71 15.87
CA THR A 59 1.46 -9.38 14.61
C THR A 59 2.08 -10.77 14.56
N CYS A 60 1.38 -11.74 14.00
CA CYS A 60 1.97 -13.08 13.81
C CYS A 60 3.02 -13.08 12.68
N ALA A 61 4.01 -13.96 12.79
CA ALA A 61 5.10 -14.07 11.81
C ALA A 61 4.61 -14.37 10.38
N ALA A 62 3.51 -15.11 10.25
CA ALA A 62 2.94 -15.44 8.93
C ALA A 62 2.18 -14.27 8.28
N CYS A 63 1.64 -13.33 9.04
CA CYS A 63 1.02 -12.12 8.48
C CYS A 63 2.04 -11.01 8.23
N TYR A 64 3.14 -10.98 8.98
CA TYR A 64 4.25 -10.07 8.71
C TYR A 64 5.05 -10.52 7.47
N GLY A 65 5.39 -11.82 7.39
CA GLY A 65 6.16 -12.39 6.28
C GLY A 65 7.66 -12.41 6.54
N ARG A 66 8.43 -11.94 5.57
CA ARG A 66 9.90 -11.97 5.53
C ARG A 66 10.51 -10.75 6.23
N SER A 67 11.51 -10.97 7.06
CA SER A 67 12.38 -9.90 7.54
C SER A 67 13.33 -9.49 6.42
N LEU A 68 13.26 -8.21 6.01
CA LEU A 68 14.11 -7.67 4.95
C LEU A 68 15.60 -7.61 5.34
N ALA A 69 15.91 -7.68 6.64
CA ALA A 69 17.28 -7.71 7.13
C ALA A 69 17.93 -9.10 6.98
N THR A 70 17.18 -10.17 7.23
CA THR A 70 17.69 -11.55 7.22
C THR A 70 17.37 -12.32 5.95
N GLY A 71 16.39 -11.84 5.16
CA GLY A 71 15.89 -12.51 3.97
C GLY A 71 15.08 -13.79 4.26
N LYS A 72 14.74 -14.04 5.53
CA LYS A 72 13.97 -15.21 5.99
C LYS A 72 12.68 -14.75 6.66
N ARG A 73 11.78 -15.69 6.93
CA ARG A 73 10.60 -15.41 7.76
C ARG A 73 11.01 -14.79 9.10
N VAL A 74 10.28 -13.77 9.53
CA VAL A 74 10.57 -13.00 10.75
C VAL A 74 10.57 -13.89 11.99
N ASP A 75 11.49 -13.59 12.92
CA ASP A 75 11.58 -14.32 14.18
C ASP A 75 10.55 -13.81 15.21
N ILE A 76 10.14 -14.70 16.11
CA ILE A 76 9.23 -14.34 17.20
C ILE A 76 9.96 -13.41 18.18
N GLY A 77 9.39 -12.23 18.42
CA GLY A 77 9.95 -11.22 19.31
C GLY A 77 10.75 -10.13 18.60
N GLU A 78 10.89 -10.19 17.28
CA GLU A 78 11.51 -9.11 16.50
C GLU A 78 10.70 -7.81 16.63
N ALA A 79 11.38 -6.69 16.90
CA ALA A 79 10.75 -5.39 17.15
C ALA A 79 10.34 -4.68 15.84
N VAL A 80 9.49 -5.34 15.05
CA VAL A 80 9.08 -4.91 13.70
C VAL A 80 8.43 -3.51 13.66
N GLY A 81 7.75 -3.11 14.74
CA GLY A 81 7.17 -1.76 14.85
C GLY A 81 8.21 -0.65 14.97
N ILE A 82 9.31 -0.89 15.71
CA ILE A 82 10.42 0.08 15.82
C ILE A 82 11.15 0.19 14.49
N ILE A 83 11.40 -0.96 13.85
CA ILE A 83 12.03 -1.03 12.53
C ILE A 83 11.20 -0.23 11.51
N ALA A 84 9.89 -0.47 11.45
CA ALA A 84 8.99 0.26 10.55
C ALA A 84 9.00 1.77 10.83
N ALA A 85 8.95 2.19 12.10
CA ALA A 85 8.99 3.61 12.47
C ALA A 85 10.29 4.29 12.01
N GLN A 86 11.44 3.62 12.18
CA GLN A 86 12.73 4.15 11.72
C GLN A 86 12.81 4.21 10.19
N SER A 87 12.38 3.16 9.50
CA SER A 87 12.39 3.11 8.03
C SER A 87 11.55 4.21 7.39
N ILE A 88 10.46 4.62 8.04
CA ILE A 88 9.62 5.75 7.58
C ILE A 88 10.21 7.10 8.03
N GLY A 89 10.74 7.18 9.25
CA GLY A 89 11.19 8.43 9.85
C GLY A 89 12.53 8.95 9.33
N GLU A 90 13.51 8.07 9.08
CA GLU A 90 14.86 8.46 8.66
C GLU A 90 14.86 9.23 7.32
N PRO A 91 14.17 8.77 6.24
CA PRO A 91 14.02 9.53 5.01
C PRO A 91 13.22 10.83 5.19
N GLY A 92 12.45 10.96 6.28
CA GLY A 92 11.69 12.17 6.60
C GLY A 92 12.58 13.42 6.65
N THR A 93 13.83 13.29 7.10
CA THR A 93 14.81 14.38 7.07
C THR A 93 15.11 14.84 5.65
N GLN A 94 15.20 13.91 4.69
CA GLN A 94 15.41 14.19 3.27
C GLN A 94 14.17 14.83 2.64
N LEU A 95 12.97 14.39 3.05
CA LEU A 95 11.70 15.02 2.64
C LEU A 95 11.51 16.44 3.20
N THR A 96 12.31 16.82 4.20
CA THR A 96 12.34 18.18 4.78
C THR A 96 13.54 19.01 4.36
N MET A 97 14.45 18.50 3.52
CA MET A 97 15.55 19.28 2.96
C MET A 97 14.94 20.43 2.15
N ARG A 98 14.85 21.58 2.81
CA ARG A 98 14.19 22.78 2.31
C ARG A 98 14.89 23.26 1.05
N THR A 99 14.19 23.27 -0.09
CA THR A 99 14.44 24.24 -1.15
C THR A 99 14.05 25.62 -0.62
N PHE A 100 14.93 26.24 0.17
CA PHE A 100 14.84 27.63 0.66
C PHE A 100 15.05 28.66 -0.46
N HIS A 101 14.60 28.36 -1.66
CA HIS A 101 14.72 29.25 -2.79
C HIS A 101 13.29 29.63 -3.16
N THR A 102 13.04 30.92 -3.13
CA THR A 102 11.87 31.61 -3.68
C THR A 102 11.58 31.29 -5.17
N GLY A 103 12.29 30.35 -5.79
CA GLY A 103 12.07 29.88 -7.16
C GLY A 103 10.77 29.07 -7.37
N GLY A 104 10.02 28.77 -6.30
CA GLY A 104 8.69 28.15 -6.38
C GLY A 104 7.52 29.06 -5.98
N ALA A 105 7.78 30.32 -5.65
CA ALA A 105 6.74 31.24 -5.13
C ALA A 105 5.64 31.58 -6.17
N ALA A 106 5.87 31.28 -7.45
CA ALA A 106 4.90 31.45 -8.53
C ALA A 106 4.14 30.17 -8.92
N GLY A 107 4.29 29.08 -8.14
CA GLY A 107 3.65 27.78 -8.40
C GLY A 107 2.90 27.23 -7.20
N ALA A 108 2.40 28.09 -6.31
CA ALA A 108 1.61 27.72 -5.12
C ALA A 108 0.23 27.11 -5.44
N ALA A 109 0.00 26.70 -6.69
CA ALA A 109 -1.06 25.77 -7.03
C ALA A 109 -0.53 24.34 -6.82
N ASP A 110 -0.80 23.85 -5.61
CA ASP A 110 -1.33 22.49 -5.49
C ASP A 110 -0.35 21.31 -5.52
N ILE A 111 0.79 21.37 -4.82
CA ILE A 111 1.48 20.13 -4.42
C ILE A 111 2.10 20.26 -3.02
N THR A 112 1.52 19.55 -2.04
CA THR A 112 2.09 19.29 -0.72
C THR A 112 3.27 18.31 -0.85
N GLN A 113 4.42 18.78 -1.31
CA GLN A 113 5.56 17.97 -1.78
C GLN A 113 6.39 17.34 -0.64
N GLY A 114 5.87 16.35 0.07
CA GLY A 114 6.70 15.48 0.93
C GLY A 114 6.18 15.35 2.36
N LEU A 115 6.93 15.86 3.34
CA LEU A 115 6.59 15.65 4.76
C LEU A 115 5.19 16.17 5.17
N PRO A 116 4.71 17.35 4.71
CA PRO A 116 3.38 17.82 5.08
C PRO A 116 2.26 16.84 4.70
N ARG A 117 2.39 16.14 3.57
CA ARG A 117 1.41 15.13 3.15
C ARG A 117 1.52 13.86 3.99
N VAL A 118 2.74 13.43 4.33
CA VAL A 118 2.96 12.30 5.25
C VAL A 118 2.30 12.60 6.60
N GLN A 119 2.53 13.79 7.17
CA GLN A 119 1.90 14.18 8.44
C GLN A 119 0.38 14.22 8.34
N GLU A 120 -0.18 14.80 7.29
CA GLU A 120 -1.63 14.87 7.06
C GLU A 120 -2.27 13.47 7.04
N LEU A 121 -1.62 12.49 6.39
CA LEU A 121 -2.07 11.11 6.32
C LEU A 121 -1.95 10.38 7.67
N PHE A 122 -0.83 10.50 8.38
CA PHE A 122 -0.63 9.83 9.68
C PHE A 122 -1.49 10.42 10.81
N GLU A 123 -1.83 11.71 10.73
CA GLU A 123 -2.72 12.40 11.70
C GLU A 123 -4.19 12.37 11.29
N ALA A 124 -4.54 11.73 10.16
CA ALA A 124 -5.91 11.66 9.62
C ALA A 124 -6.59 13.05 9.50
N ARG A 125 -5.85 14.05 9.03
CA ARG A 125 -6.34 15.42 8.86
C ARG A 125 -7.06 15.58 7.52
N THR A 126 -8.02 16.50 7.46
CA THR A 126 -8.71 16.84 6.20
C THR A 126 -7.73 17.42 5.18
N PRO A 127 -7.67 16.86 3.96
CA PRO A 127 -6.77 17.35 2.92
C PRO A 127 -7.18 18.73 2.42
N LYS A 128 -6.20 19.57 2.10
CA LYS A 128 -6.46 20.92 1.56
C LYS A 128 -7.14 20.91 0.19
N GLY A 129 -6.84 19.90 -0.63
CA GLY A 129 -7.49 19.64 -1.92
C GLY A 129 -8.39 18.41 -1.80
N GLU A 130 -9.45 18.52 -1.01
CA GLU A 130 -10.41 17.42 -0.85
C GLU A 130 -11.10 17.10 -2.18
N ALA A 131 -11.23 15.82 -2.47
CA ALA A 131 -11.96 15.32 -3.63
C ALA A 131 -13.25 14.66 -3.17
N ALA A 132 -14.36 15.01 -3.82
CA ALA A 132 -15.63 14.34 -3.60
C ALA A 132 -15.53 12.87 -4.06
N VAL A 133 -16.02 11.96 -3.23
CA VAL A 133 -16.11 10.52 -3.54
C VAL A 133 -17.58 10.14 -3.66
N ALA A 134 -17.90 9.24 -4.57
CA ALA A 134 -19.25 8.72 -4.71
C ALA A 134 -19.65 7.89 -3.47
N GLU A 135 -20.76 8.25 -2.82
CA GLU A 135 -21.29 7.51 -1.66
C GLU A 135 -22.00 6.22 -2.06
N ALA A 136 -22.42 6.11 -3.32
CA ALA A 136 -23.12 4.96 -3.87
C ALA A 136 -22.62 4.62 -5.27
N ALA A 137 -22.69 3.33 -5.62
CA ALA A 137 -22.48 2.87 -6.98
C ALA A 137 -23.67 3.30 -7.87
N GLY A 138 -23.40 3.65 -9.11
CA GLY A 138 -24.44 4.03 -10.08
C GLY A 138 -23.86 4.62 -11.35
N THR A 139 -24.73 5.20 -12.17
CA THR A 139 -24.37 5.90 -13.40
C THR A 139 -24.26 7.39 -13.12
N LEU A 140 -23.08 7.97 -13.40
CA LEU A 140 -22.87 9.40 -13.29
C LEU A 140 -23.53 10.14 -14.46
N LYS A 141 -24.40 11.09 -14.13
CA LYS A 141 -24.89 12.11 -15.05
C LYS A 141 -24.36 13.45 -14.62
N ILE A 142 -23.75 14.16 -15.58
CA ILE A 142 -23.27 15.53 -15.39
C ILE A 142 -24.29 16.43 -16.05
N GLU A 143 -24.94 17.27 -15.26
CA GLU A 143 -25.89 18.27 -15.74
C GLU A 143 -25.26 19.65 -15.56
N ASP A 144 -25.26 20.45 -16.62
CA ASP A 144 -24.82 21.85 -16.54
C ASP A 144 -26.01 22.72 -16.09
N ASP A 145 -25.89 23.34 -14.92
CA ASP A 145 -26.85 24.31 -14.38
C ASP A 145 -26.27 25.73 -14.43
N ALA A 146 -27.11 26.74 -14.22
CA ALA A 146 -26.71 28.15 -14.27
C ALA A 146 -25.62 28.54 -13.24
N GLU A 147 -25.49 27.76 -12.15
CA GLU A 147 -24.51 27.96 -11.07
C GLU A 147 -23.31 27.00 -11.13
N GLY A 148 -23.26 26.07 -12.10
CA GLY A 148 -22.13 25.15 -12.28
C GLY A 148 -22.54 23.73 -12.70
N LYS A 149 -21.62 22.77 -12.55
CA LYS A 149 -21.84 21.36 -12.89
C LYS A 149 -22.48 20.61 -11.73
N ARG A 150 -23.67 20.05 -11.93
CA ARG A 150 -24.34 19.15 -11.00
C ARG A 150 -24.00 17.70 -11.35
N LEU A 151 -23.50 16.96 -10.36
CA LEU A 151 -23.18 15.53 -10.50
C LEU A 151 -24.31 14.71 -9.87
N VAL A 152 -25.02 13.92 -10.66
CA VAL A 152 -26.12 13.06 -10.21
C VAL A 152 -25.73 11.60 -10.42
N ILE A 153 -25.83 10.78 -9.37
CA ILE A 153 -25.62 9.32 -9.44
C ILE A 153 -27.00 8.67 -9.44
N THR A 154 -27.31 7.89 -10.48
CA THR A 154 -28.57 7.10 -10.61
C THR A 154 -28.29 5.61 -10.52
#